data_AF-A0A3A2ZS64-F1
#
_entry.id   AF-A0A3A2ZS64-F1
#
_cell.length_a   1.000
_cell.length_b   1.000
_cell.length_c   1.000
_cell.angle_alpha   90.00
_cell.angle_beta   90.00
_cell.angle_gamma   90.00
#
_symmetry.space_group_name_H-M   'P 1'
#
loop_
_entity.id
_entity.type
_entity.pdbx_description
1 polymer ?
#
loop_
_entity_poly.entity_id
_entity_poly.type
_entity_poly.pdbx_seq_one_letter_code
_entity_poly.pdbx_strand_id
1 'polypeptide(L)' 'MDYMTGRRLDEVWDTSRADQKFSIAEQLHHYISQLRDLKGDYIGGVDFGKLIIGQHGPLEDGPFELERMFNEFI' A
#
# COMPACT_ATOMS: atom_id res chain seq x y z
N MET A 1 20.25 12.20 -0.82
CA MET A 1 19.36 11.48 0.11
C MET A 1 20.11 11.39 1.41
N ASP A 2 19.66 12.11 2.43
CA ASP A 2 20.27 12.04 3.76
C ASP A 2 19.84 10.73 4.43
N TYR A 3 20.71 10.17 5.27
CA TYR A 3 20.39 8.96 6.00
C TYR A 3 19.29 9.27 7.02
N MET A 4 18.13 8.63 6.84
CA MET A 4 17.02 8.69 7.80
C MET A 4 17.29 7.68 8.91
N THR A 5 17.63 8.16 10.10
CA THR A 5 17.77 7.31 11.29
C THR A 5 16.43 6.70 11.69
N GLY A 6 16.40 5.39 11.92
CA GLY A 6 15.22 4.66 12.36
C GLY A 6 15.47 3.17 12.48
N ARG A 7 14.47 2.43 12.95
CA ARG A 7 14.44 0.96 12.90
C ARG A 7 13.43 0.53 11.84
N ARG A 8 13.69 -0.61 11.19
CA ARG A 8 12.79 -1.08 10.14
C ARG A 8 11.49 -1.59 10.77
N LEU A 9 10.38 -1.43 10.05
CA LEU A 9 9.07 -1.80 10.58
C LEU A 9 8.98 -3.31 10.85
N ASP A 10 9.56 -4.14 9.99
CA ASP A 10 9.64 -5.60 10.15
C ASP A 10 10.39 -6.02 11.43
N GLU A 11 11.38 -5.23 11.86
CA GLU A 11 12.15 -5.53 13.08
C GLU A 11 11.38 -5.23 14.37
N VAL A 12 10.47 -4.24 14.33
CA VAL A 12 9.84 -3.70 15.54
C VAL A 12 8.35 -4.05 15.64
N TRP A 13 7.70 -4.43 14.55
CA TRP A 13 6.25 -4.64 14.51
C TRP A 13 5.77 -5.62 15.57
N ASP A 14 6.35 -6.82 15.64
CA ASP A 14 5.87 -7.87 16.55
C ASP A 14 6.05 -7.53 18.03
N THR A 15 7.06 -6.71 18.35
CA THR A 15 7.36 -6.26 19.72
C THR A 15 6.66 -4.94 20.11
N SER A 16 6.02 -4.27 19.15
CA SER A 16 5.35 -2.99 19.38
C SER A 16 4.04 -3.18 20.15
N ARG A 17 3.74 -2.22 21.03
CA ARG A 17 2.47 -2.20 21.77
C ARG A 17 1.30 -1.89 20.82
N ALA A 18 0.09 -2.27 21.22
CA ALA A 18 -1.11 -2.10 20.39
C ALA A 18 -1.39 -0.63 20.00
N ASP A 19 -1.19 0.31 20.93
CA ASP A 19 -1.29 1.75 20.70
C ASP A 19 -0.25 2.25 19.68
N GLN A 20 0.98 1.74 19.76
CA GLN A 20 2.04 2.06 18.78
C GLN A 20 1.69 1.52 17.41
N LYS A 21 1.19 0.28 17.32
CA LYS A 21 0.74 -0.30 16.04
C LYS A 21 -0.38 0.54 15.41
N PHE A 22 -1.33 0.98 16.23
CA PHE A 22 -2.42 1.84 15.76
C PHE A 22 -1.89 3.18 15.22
N SER A 23 -1.02 3.85 15.97
CA SER A 23 -0.42 5.11 15.53
C SER A 23 0.43 4.95 14.27
N ILE A 24 1.19 3.86 14.14
CA ILE A 24 1.96 3.56 12.92
C ILE A 24 1.02 3.34 11.73
N ALA A 25 -0.04 2.55 11.90
CA ALA A 25 -1.01 2.29 10.85
C ALA A 25 -1.71 3.57 10.38
N GLU A 26 -2.09 4.45 11.32
CA GLU A 26 -2.67 5.76 11.03
C GLU A 26 -1.72 6.66 10.22
N GLN A 27 -0.44 6.70 10.59
CA GLN A 27 0.58 7.46 9.86
C GLN A 27 0.80 6.92 8.45
N LEU A 28 0.91 5.59 8.30
CA LEU A 28 1.05 4.95 6.98
C LEU A 28 -0.15 5.22 6.09
N HIS A 29 -1.36 5.11 6.65
CA HIS A 29 -2.59 5.45 5.95
C HIS A 29 -2.57 6.91 5.47
N HIS A 30 -2.21 7.85 6.36
CA HIS A 30 -2.14 9.26 6.01
C HIS A 30 -1.15 9.55 4.86
N TYR A 31 0.04 8.95 4.89
CA TYR A 31 1.02 9.12 3.80
C TYR A 31 0.52 8.54 2.48
N ILE A 32 -0.13 7.37 2.50
CA ILE A 32 -0.71 6.77 1.30
C ILE A 32 -1.83 7.65 0.75
N SER A 33 -2.70 8.20 1.61
CA SER A 33 -3.75 9.14 1.20
C SER A 33 -3.15 10.38 0.52
N GLN A 34 -2.12 11.00 1.11
CA GLN A 34 -1.44 12.15 0.50
C GLN A 34 -0.82 11.82 -0.85
N LEU A 35 -0.24 10.63 -1.01
CA LEU A 35 0.32 10.19 -2.29
C LEU A 35 -0.77 9.98 -3.35
N ARG A 36 -1.92 9.42 -2.95
CA ARG A 36 -3.09 9.24 -3.82
C ARG A 36 -3.72 10.58 -4.22
N ASP A 37 -3.80 11.54 -3.32
CA ASP A 37 -4.27 12.90 -3.67
C ASP A 37 -3.38 13.55 -4.75
N LEU A 38 -2.08 13.24 -4.75
CA LEU A 38 -1.12 13.77 -5.72
C LEU A 38 -1.08 13.02 -7.06
N LYS A 39 -1.36 11.71 -7.05
CA LYS A 39 -1.19 10.81 -8.21
C LYS A 39 -2.49 10.23 -8.76
N GLY A 40 -3.58 10.38 -8.03
CA GLY A 40 -4.86 9.70 -8.25
C GLY A 40 -4.94 8.35 -7.54
N ASP A 41 -6.16 7.84 -7.41
CA ASP A 41 -6.49 6.52 -6.84
C ASP A 41 -6.28 5.38 -7.85
N TYR A 42 -5.30 5.51 -8.74
CA TYR A 42 -5.02 4.53 -9.79
C TYR A 42 -4.59 3.19 -9.19
N ILE A 43 -5.32 2.12 -9.52
CA ILE A 43 -5.00 0.75 -9.12
C ILE A 43 -4.62 -0.06 -10.36
N GLY A 44 -3.32 -0.18 -10.59
CA GLY A 44 -2.75 -0.97 -11.67
C GLY A 44 -1.23 -0.94 -11.68
N GLY A 45 -0.63 -1.49 -12.73
CA GLY A 45 0.81 -1.52 -12.92
C GLY A 45 1.39 -0.15 -13.28
N VAL A 46 2.71 -0.02 -13.25
CA VAL A 46 3.39 1.19 -13.76
C VAL A 46 2.96 1.47 -15.21
N ASP A 47 2.85 2.75 -15.59
CA ASP A 47 2.46 3.20 -16.93
C ASP A 47 1.09 2.71 -17.41
N PHE A 48 0.07 2.72 -16.53
CA PHE A 48 -1.28 2.24 -16.83
C PHE A 48 -1.34 0.73 -17.13
N GLY A 49 -0.37 -0.04 -16.65
CA GLY A 49 -0.29 -1.49 -16.83
C GLY A 49 -1.30 -2.30 -16.00
N LYS A 50 -1.31 -3.61 -16.19
CA LYS A 50 -2.13 -4.52 -15.39
C LYS A 50 -1.62 -4.59 -13.95
N LEU A 51 -2.55 -4.69 -13.01
CA LEU A 51 -2.27 -5.09 -11.65
C LEU A 51 -1.87 -6.57 -11.63
N ILE A 52 -0.82 -6.91 -10.89
CA ILE A 52 -0.39 -8.30 -10.67
C ILE A 52 -0.41 -8.57 -9.16
N ILE A 53 -1.25 -9.49 -8.71
CA ILE A 53 -1.37 -9.90 -7.30
C ILE A 53 -1.33 -11.42 -7.16
N GLY A 54 -1.08 -11.93 -5.94
CA GLY A 54 -1.18 -13.35 -5.62
C GLY A 54 0.14 -13.96 -5.14
N GLN A 55 0.05 -14.80 -4.11
CA GLN A 55 1.20 -15.52 -3.55
C GLN A 55 1.47 -16.89 -4.21
N HIS A 56 0.46 -17.49 -4.88
CA HIS A 56 0.53 -18.83 -5.47
C HIS A 56 0.27 -18.87 -7.00
N GLY A 57 0.53 -17.75 -7.68
CA GLY A 57 0.32 -17.56 -9.12
C GLY A 57 -0.19 -16.15 -9.41
N PRO A 58 0.27 -15.48 -10.48
CA PRO A 58 -0.13 -14.10 -10.76
C PRO A 58 -1.60 -14.06 -11.23
N LEU A 59 -2.44 -13.40 -10.45
CA LEU A 59 -3.72 -12.85 -10.87
C LEU A 59 -3.41 -11.52 -11.56
N GLU A 60 -3.69 -11.44 -12.86
CA GLU A 60 -3.38 -10.26 -13.68
C GLU A 60 -4.66 -9.65 -14.27
N ASP A 61 -5.00 -8.44 -13.84
CA ASP A 61 -6.16 -7.72 -14.40
C ASP A 61 -6.03 -6.20 -14.18
N GLY A 62 -7.00 -5.43 -14.67
CA GLY A 62 -7.01 -3.97 -14.62
C GLY A 62 -6.33 -3.31 -15.83
N PRO A 63 -6.04 -2.00 -15.76
CA PRO A 63 -6.15 -1.15 -14.58
C PRO A 63 -7.60 -0.95 -14.12
N PHE A 64 -7.78 -0.76 -12.82
CA PHE A 64 -9.07 -0.44 -12.22
C PHE A 64 -9.14 1.06 -11.96
N GLU A 65 -10.17 1.71 -12.52
CA GLU A 65 -10.43 3.13 -12.26
C GLU A 65 -11.01 3.38 -10.86
N LEU A 66 -11.64 2.37 -10.25
CA LEU A 66 -12.28 2.46 -8.95
C LEU A 66 -11.91 1.27 -8.06
N GLU A 67 -11.74 1.52 -6.77
CA GLU A 67 -11.48 0.50 -5.75
C GLU A 67 -12.57 -0.60 -5.75
N ARG A 68 -13.83 -0.24 -6.02
CA ARG A 68 -14.93 -1.20 -6.13
C ARG A 68 -14.67 -2.27 -7.21
N MET A 69 -14.16 -1.88 -8.38
CA MET A 69 -13.89 -2.83 -9.47
C MET A 69 -12.77 -3.80 -9.08
N PHE A 70 -11.77 -3.30 -8.35
CA PHE A 70 -10.72 -4.12 -7.78
C PHE A 70 -11.26 -5.09 -6.71
N ASN A 71 -12.14 -4.61 -5.81
CA ASN A 71 -12.75 -5.44 -4.76
C ASN A 71 -13.69 -6.52 -5.31
N GLU A 72 -14.27 -6.33 -6.51
CA GLU A 72 -15.05 -7.36 -7.21
C GLU A 72 -14.16 -8.39 -7.92
N PHE A 73 -12.89 -8.08 -8.16
CA PHE A 73 -11.91 -8.96 -8.82
C PHE A 73 -11.23 -9.95 -7.85
N ILE A 74 -11.03 -9.56 -6.58
CA ILE A 74 -10.37 -10.38 -5.54
C ILE A 74 -11.36 -11.20 -4.71
#